data_AF-A0A1M5AZM4-F1
#
_entry.id   AF-A0A1M5AZM4-F1
#
_cell.length_a   1.000
_cell.length_b   1.000
_cell.length_c   1.000
_cell.angle_alpha   90.00
_cell.angle_beta   90.00
_cell.angle_gamma   90.00
#
_symmetry.space_group_name_H-M   'P 1'
#
loop_
_entity.id
_entity.type
_entity.pdbx_description
1 polymer ?
#
loop_
_entity_poly.entity_id
_entity_poly.type
_entity_poly.pdbx_seq_one_letter_code
_entity_poly.pdbx_strand_id
1 'polypeptide(L)'
;MSRVMLTHRTPLRLLLVLLLLPFQVAAQEDVFALDKLNTGLTAPGPAVERNTPQAAMEAFIDLTNDGDFAAAAHLLDLNDIPVPTQSHVGPLLARQLAIIIDRKIVVDWQDLLERPDAMVTSGDGAMVGQPQKSVLIGYLERDDRITAVRLDRVQVGEDDPVWIFSRGTVDNIPALYNLYGPSRLEEMLPAPLRRPAFWGMQWWEVLGLPLIALVTGLVALLT
;
A
#
# COMPACT_ATOMS: atom_id res chain seq x y z
N MET A 1 43.58 -30.26 72.62
CA MET A 1 44.77 -29.90 71.80
C MET A 1 44.35 -30.11 70.35
N SER A 2 44.36 -29.19 69.39
CA SER A 2 44.67 -27.76 69.31
C SER A 2 43.91 -27.22 68.09
N ARG A 3 43.53 -25.94 68.13
CA ARG A 3 42.94 -25.19 67.01
C ARG A 3 43.92 -25.10 65.84
N VAL A 4 43.41 -25.13 64.61
CA VAL A 4 44.00 -24.37 63.49
C VAL A 4 42.86 -23.72 62.71
N MET A 5 42.85 -22.38 62.75
CA MET A 5 42.10 -21.51 61.85
C MET A 5 42.71 -21.59 60.45
N LEU A 6 41.89 -21.71 59.41
CA LEU A 6 42.28 -21.35 58.04
C LEU A 6 41.21 -20.44 57.45
N THR A 7 41.57 -19.17 57.40
CA THR A 7 40.86 -18.05 56.79
C THR A 7 40.95 -18.16 55.27
N HIS A 8 39.89 -18.61 54.60
CA HIS A 8 39.81 -18.49 53.14
C HIS A 8 39.19 -17.15 52.74
N ARG A 9 40.08 -16.24 52.35
CA ARG A 9 39.80 -15.04 51.57
C ARG A 9 39.23 -15.44 50.20
N THR A 10 38.24 -14.68 49.74
CA THR A 10 37.43 -14.84 48.53
C THR A 10 38.24 -14.96 47.23
N PRO A 11 37.62 -15.50 46.17
CA PRO A 11 37.56 -14.69 44.96
C PRO A 11 36.13 -14.60 44.42
N LEU A 12 35.39 -13.61 44.93
CA LEU A 12 34.11 -13.10 44.42
C LEU A 12 34.26 -12.39 43.05
N ARG A 13 35.36 -12.62 42.32
CA ARG A 13 35.74 -11.77 41.17
C ARG A 13 35.33 -12.31 39.79
N LEU A 14 34.77 -13.52 39.70
CA LEU A 14 34.41 -14.13 38.41
C LEU A 14 32.93 -14.03 38.04
N LEU A 15 32.04 -13.64 38.95
CA LEU A 15 30.59 -13.57 38.66
C LEU A 15 30.09 -12.18 38.22
N LEU A 16 30.96 -11.15 38.25
CA LEU A 16 30.54 -9.75 38.01
C LEU A 16 30.97 -9.18 36.65
N VAL A 17 31.39 -10.02 35.69
CA VAL A 17 31.78 -9.56 34.34
C VAL A 17 30.72 -9.91 33.28
N LEU A 18 29.73 -10.75 33.61
CA LEU A 18 28.68 -11.13 32.65
C LEU A 18 27.47 -10.17 32.57
N LEU A 19 27.46 -9.08 33.35
CA LEU A 19 26.31 -8.16 33.48
C LEU A 19 26.50 -6.81 32.77
N LEU A 20 27.57 -6.65 31.99
CA LEU A 20 27.89 -5.42 31.24
C LEU A 20 27.90 -5.63 29.72
N LEU A 21 27.12 -6.59 29.21
CA LEU A 21 26.74 -6.52 27.80
C LEU A 21 25.71 -5.40 27.69
N PRO A 22 26.02 -4.25 27.05
CA PRO A 22 24.99 -3.28 26.75
C PRO A 22 23.94 -4.00 25.91
N PHE A 23 22.74 -4.14 26.45
CA PHE A 23 21.57 -4.41 25.63
C PHE A 23 21.51 -3.24 24.65
N GLN A 24 22.01 -3.44 23.43
CA GLN A 24 21.70 -2.52 22.35
C GLN A 24 20.19 -2.65 22.14
N VAL A 25 19.45 -1.71 22.74
CA VAL A 25 18.08 -1.44 22.32
C VAL A 25 18.22 -1.00 20.87
N ALA A 26 17.99 -1.92 19.95
CA ALA A 26 17.84 -1.55 18.56
C ALA A 26 16.64 -0.59 18.51
N ALA A 27 16.91 0.69 18.26
CA ALA A 27 15.85 1.63 17.92
C ALA A 27 15.17 1.04 16.68
N GLN A 28 13.90 0.66 16.82
CA GLN A 28 13.15 0.13 15.71
C GLN A 28 12.97 1.28 14.71
N GLU A 29 13.51 1.15 13.50
CA GLU A 29 13.34 2.18 12.48
C GLU A 29 11.87 2.21 12.04
N ASP A 30 11.21 3.33 12.32
CA ASP A 30 9.78 3.58 12.05
C ASP A 30 9.49 3.96 10.59
N VAL A 31 10.47 3.76 9.70
CA VAL A 31 10.43 4.09 8.27
C VAL A 31 11.23 3.04 7.47
N PHE A 32 10.99 2.98 6.17
CA PHE A 32 11.90 2.32 5.23
C PHE A 32 12.86 3.36 4.64
N ALA A 33 14.14 3.27 5.02
CA ALA A 33 15.17 4.12 4.46
C ALA A 33 15.46 3.74 3.00
N LEU A 34 15.51 4.74 2.13
CA LEU A 34 15.79 4.61 0.71
C LEU A 34 16.93 5.56 0.31
N ASP A 35 17.78 5.12 -0.62
CA ASP A 35 18.81 6.00 -1.19
C ASP A 35 18.23 7.02 -2.17
N LYS A 36 17.11 6.67 -2.80
CA LYS A 36 16.42 7.48 -3.82
C LYS A 36 14.97 7.07 -3.93
N LEU A 37 14.14 7.96 -4.46
CA LEU A 37 12.74 7.69 -4.76
C LEU A 37 12.37 8.33 -6.09
N ASN A 38 11.86 7.52 -7.02
CA ASN A 38 11.21 7.96 -8.27
C ASN A 38 12.01 9.01 -9.07
N THR A 39 13.33 8.86 -9.15
CA THR A 39 14.25 9.85 -9.76
C THR A 39 14.03 10.08 -11.25
N GLY A 40 13.23 9.25 -11.91
CA GLY A 40 12.82 9.42 -13.31
C GLY A 40 11.53 10.23 -13.49
N LEU A 41 10.90 10.65 -12.39
CA LEU A 41 9.80 11.61 -12.38
C LEU A 41 10.34 13.03 -12.10
N THR A 42 9.54 14.04 -12.39
CA THR A 42 9.81 15.42 -11.95
C THR A 42 9.62 15.57 -10.44
N ALA A 43 9.77 16.78 -9.89
CA ALA A 43 9.32 17.02 -8.53
C ALA A 43 7.79 16.85 -8.44
N PRO A 44 7.27 16.28 -7.34
CA PRO A 44 5.82 16.20 -7.12
C PRO A 44 5.21 17.61 -7.00
N GLY A 45 4.02 17.79 -7.58
CA GLY A 45 3.23 19.01 -7.39
C GLY A 45 2.55 19.05 -6.01
N PRO A 46 1.94 20.18 -5.64
CA PRO A 46 1.32 20.36 -4.32
C PRO A 46 0.13 19.42 -4.07
N ALA A 47 -0.54 18.93 -5.12
CA ALA A 47 -1.65 17.98 -5.00
C ALA A 47 -1.21 16.56 -4.62
N VAL A 48 0.09 16.25 -4.67
CA VAL A 48 0.62 14.93 -4.26
C VAL A 48 0.87 14.94 -2.76
N GLU A 49 -0.21 14.97 -1.98
CA GLU A 49 -0.13 14.90 -0.53
C GLU A 49 0.15 13.47 -0.07
N ARG A 50 1.14 13.31 0.81
CA ARG A 50 1.62 11.99 1.25
C ARG A 50 2.32 12.00 2.61
N ASN A 51 1.99 12.97 3.44
CA ASN A 51 2.51 13.12 4.80
C ASN A 51 1.88 12.13 5.79
N THR A 52 0.66 11.66 5.53
CA THR A 52 -0.07 10.65 6.31
C THR A 52 -0.59 9.55 5.38
N PRO A 53 -0.90 8.34 5.88
CA PRO A 53 -1.46 7.28 5.03
C PRO A 53 -2.84 7.67 4.46
N GLN A 54 -3.67 8.40 5.22
CA GLN A 54 -4.95 8.89 4.72
C GLN A 54 -4.76 9.90 3.59
N ALA A 55 -3.91 10.91 3.79
CA ALA A 55 -3.65 11.93 2.76
C ALA A 55 -3.07 11.32 1.47
N ALA A 56 -2.17 10.34 1.59
CA ALA A 56 -1.65 9.61 0.43
C ALA A 56 -2.75 8.85 -0.33
N MET A 57 -3.70 8.24 0.39
CA MET A 57 -4.82 7.52 -0.21
C MET A 57 -5.83 8.47 -0.87
N GLU A 58 -6.17 9.58 -0.22
CA GLU A 58 -7.03 10.64 -0.75
C GLU A 58 -6.43 11.24 -2.01
N ALA A 59 -5.17 11.69 -1.95
CA ALA A 59 -4.47 12.23 -3.12
C ALA A 59 -4.43 11.23 -4.28
N PHE A 60 -4.22 9.93 -4.01
CA PHE A 60 -4.23 8.92 -5.07
C PHE A 60 -5.60 8.81 -5.75
N ILE A 61 -6.67 8.75 -4.96
CA ILE A 61 -8.04 8.64 -5.47
C ILE A 61 -8.42 9.91 -6.25
N ASP A 62 -8.17 11.09 -5.71
CA ASP A 62 -8.53 12.36 -6.35
C ASP A 62 -7.77 12.56 -7.66
N LEU A 63 -6.45 12.38 -7.67
CA LEU A 63 -5.63 12.50 -8.88
C LEU A 63 -6.05 11.50 -9.96
N THR A 64 -6.43 10.27 -9.58
CA THR A 64 -6.85 9.25 -10.55
C THR A 64 -8.27 9.46 -11.07
N ASN A 65 -9.17 10.01 -10.24
CA ASN A 65 -10.50 10.45 -10.65
C ASN A 65 -10.43 11.62 -11.65
N ASP A 66 -9.49 12.55 -11.44
CA ASP A 66 -9.21 13.66 -12.35
C ASP A 66 -8.45 13.22 -13.63
N GLY A 67 -8.00 11.96 -13.68
CA GLY A 67 -7.23 11.41 -14.79
C GLY A 67 -5.77 11.89 -14.83
N ASP A 68 -5.28 12.55 -13.78
CA ASP A 68 -3.88 12.94 -13.63
C ASP A 68 -3.04 11.77 -13.10
N PHE A 69 -2.92 10.75 -13.96
CA PHE A 69 -2.12 9.57 -13.65
C PHE A 69 -0.63 9.88 -13.54
N ALA A 70 -0.16 11.00 -14.10
CA ALA A 70 1.22 11.44 -13.97
C ALA A 70 1.53 11.89 -12.54
N ALA A 71 0.67 12.71 -11.95
CA ALA A 71 0.77 13.08 -10.55
C ALA A 71 0.56 11.86 -9.62
N ALA A 72 -0.43 11.01 -9.90
CA ALA A 72 -0.69 9.81 -9.11
C ALA A 72 0.49 8.82 -9.09
N ALA A 73 1.31 8.79 -10.15
CA ALA A 73 2.51 7.96 -10.20
C ALA A 73 3.54 8.29 -9.11
N HIS A 74 3.53 9.50 -8.55
CA HIS A 74 4.41 9.88 -7.44
C HIS A 74 4.04 9.19 -6.11
N LEU A 75 2.84 8.61 -6.02
CA LEU A 75 2.37 7.84 -4.87
C LEU A 75 2.73 6.36 -4.99
N LEU A 76 3.49 5.94 -6.01
CA LEU A 76 3.96 4.57 -6.20
C LEU A 76 5.47 4.49 -5.92
N ASP A 77 5.97 3.43 -5.27
CA ASP A 77 7.41 3.13 -5.29
C ASP A 77 7.81 2.55 -6.66
N LEU A 78 8.38 3.39 -7.54
CA LEU A 78 8.83 3.00 -8.88
C LEU A 78 10.32 2.67 -8.93
N ASN A 79 11.00 2.49 -7.80
CA ASN A 79 12.46 2.31 -7.78
C ASN A 79 12.96 1.07 -8.54
N ASP A 80 12.12 0.05 -8.69
CA ASP A 80 12.43 -1.15 -9.48
C ASP A 80 12.17 -0.96 -10.99
N ILE A 81 11.52 0.15 -11.38
CA ILE A 81 11.34 0.55 -12.77
C ILE A 81 12.56 1.36 -13.24
N PRO A 82 13.14 1.05 -14.42
CA PRO A 82 14.25 1.82 -14.96
C PRO A 82 13.95 3.32 -15.04
N VAL A 83 14.87 4.15 -14.53
CA VAL A 83 14.73 5.61 -14.45
C VAL A 83 14.22 6.24 -15.76
N PRO A 84 14.74 5.91 -16.95
CA PRO A 84 14.28 6.53 -18.20
C PRO A 84 12.82 6.22 -18.56
N THR A 85 12.26 5.14 -18.02
CA THR A 85 10.89 4.68 -18.33
C THR A 85 9.89 5.03 -17.24
N GLN A 86 10.31 5.49 -16.06
CA GLN A 86 9.41 5.80 -14.94
C GLN A 86 8.31 6.79 -15.33
N SER A 87 8.63 7.84 -16.08
CA SER A 87 7.67 8.85 -16.53
C SER A 87 6.58 8.33 -17.48
N HIS A 88 6.83 7.20 -18.16
CA HIS A 88 5.87 6.57 -19.07
C HIS A 88 5.14 5.39 -18.42
N VAL A 89 5.85 4.57 -17.64
CA VAL A 89 5.31 3.37 -16.99
C VAL A 89 4.53 3.70 -15.73
N GLY A 90 5.00 4.67 -14.93
CA GLY A 90 4.36 5.10 -13.69
C GLY A 90 2.89 5.47 -13.86
N PRO A 91 2.51 6.35 -14.82
CA PRO A 91 1.12 6.70 -15.06
C PRO A 91 0.25 5.50 -15.48
N LEU A 92 0.81 4.55 -16.22
CA LEU A 92 0.09 3.33 -16.60
C LEU A 92 -0.21 2.47 -15.37
N LEU A 93 0.78 2.28 -14.49
CA LEU A 93 0.62 1.53 -13.25
C LEU A 93 -0.37 2.22 -12.30
N ALA A 94 -0.31 3.55 -12.18
CA ALA A 94 -1.25 4.32 -11.36
C ALA A 94 -2.69 4.13 -11.83
N ARG A 95 -2.93 4.21 -13.14
CA ARG A 95 -4.25 3.94 -13.73
C ARG A 95 -4.73 2.50 -13.46
N GLN A 96 -3.84 1.53 -13.63
CA GLN A 96 -4.18 0.12 -13.40
C GLN A 96 -4.53 -0.12 -11.93
N LEU A 97 -3.75 0.42 -11.00
CA LEU A 97 -4.00 0.33 -9.57
C LEU A 97 -5.33 1.01 -9.19
N ALA A 98 -5.62 2.19 -9.74
CA ALA A 98 -6.91 2.86 -9.51
C ALA A 98 -8.10 1.97 -9.90
N ILE A 99 -8.03 1.32 -11.06
CA ILE A 99 -9.07 0.39 -11.52
C ILE A 99 -9.19 -0.83 -10.59
N ILE A 100 -8.06 -1.37 -10.11
CA ILE A 100 -8.08 -2.50 -9.17
C ILE A 100 -8.74 -2.09 -7.85
N ILE A 101 -8.35 -0.94 -7.30
CA ILE A 101 -8.86 -0.43 -6.03
C ILE A 101 -10.37 -0.18 -6.14
N ASP A 102 -10.81 0.58 -7.15
CA ASP A 102 -12.22 0.89 -7.41
C ASP A 102 -13.10 -0.37 -7.50
N ARG A 103 -12.60 -1.42 -8.15
CA ARG A 103 -13.39 -2.64 -8.40
C ARG A 103 -13.32 -3.67 -7.28
N LYS A 104 -12.31 -3.65 -6.43
CA LYS A 104 -12.00 -4.79 -5.53
C LYS A 104 -11.69 -4.43 -4.09
N ILE A 105 -11.35 -3.18 -3.79
CA ILE A 105 -10.94 -2.78 -2.44
C ILE A 105 -11.98 -1.82 -1.87
N VAL A 106 -12.63 -2.25 -0.79
CA VAL A 106 -13.39 -1.37 0.08
C VAL A 106 -12.41 -0.80 1.10
N VAL A 107 -12.09 0.47 0.97
CA VAL A 107 -11.14 1.16 1.86
C VAL A 107 -11.81 1.42 3.21
N ASP A 108 -11.20 0.96 4.30
CA ASP A 108 -11.60 1.35 5.65
C ASP A 108 -10.93 2.67 6.04
N TRP A 109 -11.65 3.76 5.83
CA TRP A 109 -11.18 5.11 6.14
C TRP A 109 -10.98 5.35 7.64
N GLN A 110 -11.59 4.55 8.52
CA GLN A 110 -11.42 4.72 9.97
C GLN A 110 -10.06 4.21 10.45
N ASP A 111 -9.48 3.26 9.72
CA ASP A 111 -8.17 2.67 10.00
C ASP A 111 -7.01 3.45 9.36
N LEU A 112 -7.28 4.34 8.41
CA LEU A 112 -6.30 5.24 7.83
C LEU A 112 -6.15 6.49 8.69
N LEU A 113 -5.09 6.53 9.50
CA LEU A 113 -4.88 7.64 10.43
C LEU A 113 -4.33 8.90 9.74
N GLU A 114 -4.87 10.07 10.08
CA GLU A 114 -4.30 11.39 9.73
C GLU A 114 -3.08 11.75 10.59
N ARG A 115 -2.23 10.78 10.90
CA ARG A 115 -0.99 11.01 11.66
C ARG A 115 0.23 10.57 10.85
N PRO A 116 1.31 11.36 10.80
CA PRO A 116 2.46 11.04 9.94
C PRO A 116 3.17 9.72 10.22
N ASP A 117 3.16 9.26 11.47
CA ASP A 117 3.75 8.00 11.92
C ASP A 117 2.75 6.83 11.91
N ALA A 118 1.48 7.09 11.58
CA ALA A 118 0.36 6.16 11.65
C ALA A 118 0.34 5.31 12.93
N MET A 119 0.81 5.87 14.05
CA MET A 119 0.96 5.10 15.29
C MET A 119 -0.43 4.59 15.73
N VAL A 120 -0.51 3.37 16.24
CA VAL A 120 -1.77 2.84 16.79
C VAL A 120 -1.58 2.67 18.29
N THR A 121 -2.52 3.21 19.05
CA THR A 121 -2.52 3.04 20.51
C THR A 121 -3.33 1.81 20.86
N SER A 122 -2.74 0.85 21.59
CA SER A 122 -3.44 -0.38 21.98
C SER A 122 -3.33 -0.61 23.49
N GLY A 123 -4.38 -0.26 24.26
CA GLY A 123 -4.48 -0.54 25.70
C GLY A 123 -4.39 0.69 26.62
N ASP A 124 -4.71 0.48 27.90
CA ASP A 124 -4.94 1.56 28.91
C ASP A 124 -3.67 2.12 29.57
N GLY A 125 -2.49 1.89 29.00
CA GLY A 125 -1.20 2.31 29.57
C GLY A 125 -0.56 3.51 28.85
N ALA A 126 0.08 4.41 29.61
CA ALA A 126 0.72 5.64 29.11
C ALA A 126 1.96 5.46 28.19
N MET A 127 2.23 4.24 27.69
CA MET A 127 3.41 3.87 26.90
C MET A 127 3.06 2.95 25.70
N VAL A 128 1.81 2.92 25.24
CA VAL A 128 1.37 1.89 24.29
C VAL A 128 0.94 2.47 22.95
N GLY A 129 1.88 3.06 22.22
CA GLY A 129 1.70 3.42 20.81
C GLY A 129 2.87 2.88 20.00
N GLN A 130 2.61 2.13 18.94
CA GLN A 130 3.64 1.68 18.00
C GLN A 130 3.47 2.42 16.66
N PRO A 131 4.45 3.23 16.24
CA PRO A 131 4.51 3.75 14.87
C PRO A 131 4.40 2.64 13.85
N GLN A 132 3.67 2.92 12.76
CA GLN A 132 3.57 2.00 11.65
C GLN A 132 4.43 2.52 10.51
N LYS A 133 5.29 1.65 9.99
CA LYS A 133 6.02 1.90 8.74
C LYS A 133 5.30 1.37 7.50
N SER A 134 4.22 0.61 7.68
CA SER A 134 3.45 0.00 6.60
C SER A 134 2.00 -0.21 7.01
N VAL A 135 1.06 0.25 6.20
CA VAL A 135 -0.39 0.15 6.43
C VAL A 135 -1.03 -0.70 5.34
N LEU A 136 -1.91 -1.61 5.74
CA LEU A 136 -2.69 -2.44 4.82
C LEU A 136 -3.86 -1.63 4.25
N ILE A 137 -4.02 -1.64 2.93
CA ILE A 137 -5.19 -1.05 2.25
C ILE A 137 -6.23 -2.13 1.91
N GLY A 138 -5.77 -3.32 1.53
CA GLY A 138 -6.67 -4.43 1.24
C GLY A 138 -5.95 -5.71 0.85
N TYR A 139 -6.72 -6.79 0.75
CA TYR A 139 -6.26 -8.09 0.29
C TYR A 139 -6.95 -8.44 -1.03
N LEU A 140 -6.18 -9.01 -1.95
CA LEU A 140 -6.65 -9.46 -3.26
C LEU A 140 -6.20 -10.90 -3.49
N GLU A 141 -7.02 -11.70 -4.15
CA GLU A 141 -6.69 -13.09 -4.47
C GLU A 141 -6.00 -13.16 -5.84
N ARG A 142 -4.94 -13.96 -5.94
CA ARG A 142 -4.20 -14.20 -7.18
C ARG A 142 -3.68 -15.63 -7.18
N ASP A 143 -4.15 -16.46 -8.10
CA ASP A 143 -3.67 -17.84 -8.30
C ASP A 143 -3.54 -18.63 -6.97
N ASP A 144 -4.62 -18.67 -6.19
CA ASP A 144 -4.70 -19.28 -4.84
C ASP A 144 -3.78 -18.67 -3.76
N ARG A 145 -3.31 -17.43 -3.98
CA ARG A 145 -2.52 -16.67 -3.01
C ARG A 145 -3.15 -15.32 -2.70
N ILE A 146 -3.00 -14.89 -1.45
CA ILE A 146 -3.42 -13.55 -1.02
C ILE A 146 -2.27 -12.57 -1.28
N THR A 147 -2.56 -11.50 -2.02
CA THR A 147 -1.67 -10.37 -2.29
C THR A 147 -2.18 -9.17 -1.49
N ALA A 148 -1.31 -8.59 -0.66
CA ALA A 148 -1.65 -7.40 0.11
C ALA A 148 -1.33 -6.13 -0.70
N VAL A 149 -2.29 -5.20 -0.76
CA VAL A 149 -2.08 -3.83 -1.22
C VAL A 149 -1.76 -2.99 0.01
N ARG A 150 -0.61 -2.30 0.01
CA ARG A 150 -0.08 -1.61 1.19
C ARG A 150 0.54 -0.27 0.84
N LEU A 151 0.41 0.68 1.76
CA LEU A 151 1.23 1.89 1.79
C LEU A 151 2.42 1.65 2.72
N ASP A 152 3.60 2.08 2.30
CA ASP A 152 4.82 2.10 3.09
C ASP A 152 5.25 3.53 3.37
N ARG A 153 5.74 3.76 4.58
CA ARG A 153 6.35 5.00 5.03
C ARG A 153 7.83 4.96 4.69
N VAL A 154 8.25 5.73 3.70
CA VAL A 154 9.61 5.73 3.19
C VAL A 154 10.31 7.03 3.50
N GLN A 155 11.62 7.00 3.69
CA GLN A 155 12.44 8.18 3.92
C GLN A 155 13.67 8.16 3.01
N VAL A 156 13.95 9.26 2.32
CA VAL A 156 15.15 9.41 1.49
C VAL A 156 16.14 10.32 2.21
N GLY A 157 17.29 9.78 2.62
CA GLY A 157 18.27 10.54 3.39
C GLY A 157 17.67 11.17 4.66
N GLU A 158 17.78 12.49 4.81
CA GLU A 158 17.25 13.26 5.94
C GLU A 158 15.91 13.96 5.63
N ASP A 159 15.31 13.71 4.46
CA ASP A 159 14.03 14.31 4.09
C ASP A 159 12.89 13.82 4.99
N ASP A 160 11.77 14.56 5.02
CA ASP A 160 10.59 14.13 5.75
C ASP A 160 10.04 12.81 5.17
N PRO A 161 9.69 11.81 6.02
CA PRO A 161 9.12 10.56 5.54
C PRO A 161 7.77 10.76 4.84
N VAL A 162 7.53 9.98 3.80
CA VAL A 162 6.30 10.03 2.99
C VAL A 162 5.66 8.66 2.84
N TRP A 163 4.34 8.64 2.65
CA TRP A 163 3.55 7.43 2.44
C TRP A 163 3.31 7.20 0.95
N ILE A 164 3.69 6.03 0.44
CA ILE A 164 3.49 5.63 -0.96
C ILE A 164 3.07 4.17 -1.04
N PHE A 165 2.44 3.75 -2.12
CA PHE A 165 2.20 2.33 -2.38
C PHE A 165 3.53 1.59 -2.42
N SER A 166 3.61 0.57 -1.57
CA SER A 166 4.77 -0.28 -1.40
C SER A 166 5.25 -0.85 -2.72
N ARG A 167 6.55 -1.09 -2.83
CA ARG A 167 7.17 -1.77 -3.98
C ARG A 167 6.47 -3.09 -4.31
N GLY A 168 6.18 -3.89 -3.28
CA GLY A 168 5.45 -5.14 -3.44
C GLY A 168 4.04 -4.95 -4.00
N THR A 169 3.35 -3.85 -3.70
CA THR A 169 2.08 -3.52 -4.36
C THR A 169 2.32 -3.21 -5.83
N VAL A 170 3.28 -2.32 -6.13
CA VAL A 170 3.59 -1.86 -7.49
C VAL A 170 3.96 -3.02 -8.42
N ASP A 171 4.80 -3.94 -7.95
CA ASP A 171 5.24 -5.12 -8.70
C ASP A 171 4.08 -6.06 -9.07
N ASN A 172 3.03 -6.11 -8.23
CA ASN A 172 1.88 -6.97 -8.45
C ASN A 172 0.78 -6.31 -9.30
N ILE A 173 0.83 -4.99 -9.55
CA ILE A 173 -0.19 -4.27 -10.32
C ILE A 173 -0.48 -4.94 -11.67
N PRO A 174 0.52 -5.30 -12.52
CA PRO A 174 0.22 -5.87 -13.83
C PRO A 174 -0.53 -7.20 -13.76
N ALA A 175 -0.17 -8.07 -12.80
CA ALA A 175 -0.83 -9.36 -12.62
C ALA A 175 -2.26 -9.20 -12.07
N LEU A 176 -2.44 -8.31 -11.09
CA LEU A 176 -3.75 -7.98 -10.54
C LEU A 176 -4.66 -7.33 -11.59
N TYR A 177 -4.11 -6.46 -12.44
CA TYR A 177 -4.85 -5.81 -13.51
C TYR A 177 -5.32 -6.81 -14.57
N ASN A 178 -4.52 -7.84 -14.88
CA ASN A 178 -4.96 -8.89 -15.79
C ASN A 178 -6.16 -9.70 -15.24
N LEU A 179 -6.29 -9.79 -13.91
CA LEU A 179 -7.40 -10.50 -13.25
C LEU A 179 -8.62 -9.62 -13.02
N TYR A 180 -8.40 -8.35 -12.68
CA TYR A 180 -9.45 -7.45 -12.17
C TYR A 180 -9.67 -6.21 -13.03
N GLY A 181 -8.90 -6.03 -14.10
CA GLY A 181 -9.07 -4.98 -15.09
C GLY A 181 -10.25 -5.25 -16.04
N PRO A 182 -10.56 -4.32 -16.94
CA PRO A 182 -11.68 -4.44 -17.87
C PRO A 182 -11.55 -5.69 -18.72
N SER A 183 -12.67 -6.38 -18.96
CA SER A 183 -12.67 -7.53 -19.86
C SER A 183 -12.40 -7.11 -21.32
N ARG A 184 -11.94 -8.04 -22.17
CA ARG A 184 -11.78 -7.77 -23.61
C ARG A 184 -13.05 -7.22 -24.26
N LEU A 185 -14.21 -7.72 -23.82
CA LEU A 185 -15.51 -7.22 -24.29
C LEU A 185 -15.70 -5.76 -23.89
N GLU A 186 -15.44 -5.41 -22.63
CA GLU A 186 -15.51 -4.02 -22.15
C GLU A 186 -14.58 -3.11 -22.95
N GLU A 187 -13.34 -3.52 -23.20
CA GLU A 187 -12.36 -2.74 -23.97
C GLU A 187 -12.81 -2.45 -25.40
N MET A 188 -13.55 -3.38 -26.02
CA MET A 188 -14.13 -3.21 -27.37
C MET A 188 -15.29 -2.21 -27.42
N LEU A 189 -15.89 -1.87 -26.28
CA LEU A 189 -17.03 -0.96 -26.23
C LEU A 189 -16.58 0.51 -26.39
N PRO A 190 -17.36 1.33 -27.13
CA PRO A 190 -17.11 2.76 -27.22
C PRO A 190 -17.21 3.43 -25.85
N ALA A 191 -16.40 4.47 -25.63
CA ALA A 191 -16.24 5.13 -24.33
C ALA A 191 -17.56 5.50 -23.61
N PRO A 192 -18.62 6.00 -24.28
CA PRO A 192 -19.87 6.33 -23.61
C PRO A 192 -20.54 5.13 -22.90
N LEU A 193 -20.39 3.92 -23.43
CA LEU A 193 -20.98 2.70 -22.85
C LEU A 193 -20.20 2.19 -21.64
N ARG A 194 -18.93 2.57 -21.50
CA ARG A 194 -18.05 2.25 -20.36
C ARG A 194 -18.09 3.31 -19.26
N ARG A 195 -18.97 4.30 -19.35
CA ARG A 195 -19.12 5.30 -18.29
C ARG A 195 -19.99 4.75 -17.16
N PRO A 196 -19.70 5.15 -15.90
CA PRO A 196 -20.55 4.82 -14.78
C PRO A 196 -22.00 5.25 -15.04
N ALA A 197 -22.93 4.37 -14.71
CA ALA A 197 -24.36 4.63 -14.73
C ALA A 197 -24.86 4.76 -13.28
N PHE A 198 -25.62 3.79 -12.78
CA PHE A 198 -26.18 3.78 -11.43
C PHE A 198 -25.92 2.44 -10.73
N TRP A 199 -25.91 2.46 -9.39
CA TRP A 199 -25.61 1.29 -8.54
C TRP A 199 -24.26 0.61 -8.83
N GLY A 200 -23.23 1.40 -9.16
CA GLY A 200 -21.91 0.87 -9.49
C GLY A 200 -21.82 0.13 -10.83
N MET A 201 -22.89 0.14 -11.62
CA MET A 201 -22.91 -0.46 -12.95
C MET A 201 -22.42 0.51 -14.03
N GLN A 202 -21.98 -0.04 -15.15
CA GLN A 202 -21.65 0.69 -16.38
C GLN A 202 -22.86 0.72 -17.34
N TRP A 203 -22.94 1.73 -18.22
CA TRP A 203 -24.06 1.85 -19.17
C TRP A 203 -24.29 0.61 -20.04
N TRP A 204 -23.23 -0.10 -20.41
CA TRP A 204 -23.36 -1.34 -21.18
C TRP A 204 -24.01 -2.48 -20.40
N GLU A 205 -23.85 -2.53 -19.08
CA GLU A 205 -24.50 -3.53 -18.23
C GLU A 205 -25.98 -3.23 -18.13
N VAL A 206 -26.32 -1.94 -17.94
CA VAL A 206 -27.69 -1.44 -17.88
C VAL A 206 -28.46 -1.74 -19.17
N LEU A 207 -27.81 -1.63 -20.34
CA LEU A 207 -28.43 -1.93 -21.63
C LEU A 207 -28.34 -3.42 -22.00
N GLY A 208 -27.25 -4.08 -21.62
CA GLY A 208 -26.95 -5.46 -21.96
C GLY A 208 -27.87 -6.44 -21.26
N LEU A 209 -28.15 -6.25 -19.96
CA LEU A 209 -29.01 -7.16 -19.21
C LEU A 209 -30.46 -7.23 -19.76
N PRO A 210 -31.16 -6.11 -20.01
CA PRO A 210 -32.48 -6.13 -20.65
C PRO A 210 -32.44 -6.73 -22.06
N LEU A 211 -31.40 -6.44 -22.84
CA LEU A 211 -31.24 -6.98 -24.19
C LEU A 211 -31.09 -8.51 -24.17
N ILE A 212 -30.27 -9.05 -23.27
CA ILE A 212 -30.09 -10.50 -23.09
C ILE A 212 -31.40 -11.15 -22.65
N ALA A 213 -32.13 -10.54 -21.70
CA ALA A 213 -33.42 -11.04 -21.25
C ALA A 213 -34.45 -11.08 -22.38
N LEU A 214 -34.51 -10.04 -23.22
CA LEU A 214 -35.39 -9.96 -24.37
C LEU A 214 -35.06 -11.03 -25.43
N VAL A 215 -33.78 -11.19 -25.78
CA VAL A 215 -33.35 -12.21 -26.75
C VAL A 215 -33.65 -13.61 -26.22
N THR A 216 -33.35 -13.89 -24.96
CA THR A 216 -33.60 -15.21 -24.34
C THR A 216 -35.10 -15.50 -24.30
N GLY A 217 -35.93 -14.51 -23.96
CA GLY A 217 -37.39 -14.65 -23.96
C GLY A 217 -37.97 -14.89 -25.36
N LEU A 218 -37.44 -14.22 -26.39
CA LEU A 218 -37.83 -14.45 -27.78
C LEU A 218 -37.44 -15.86 -28.26
N VAL A 219 -36.23 -16.32 -27.94
CA VAL A 219 -35.79 -17.68 -28.27
C VAL A 219 -36.69 -18.72 -27.59
N ALA A 220 -37.00 -18.54 -26.31
CA ALA A 220 -37.90 -19.43 -25.58
C ALA A 220 -39.34 -19.46 -26.14
N LEU A 221 -39.79 -18.37 -26.76
CA LEU A 221 -41.10 -18.32 -27.44
C LEU A 221 -41.10 -19.04 -28.79
N LEU A 222 -39.92 -19.17 -29.42
CA LEU A 222 -39.74 -19.75 -30.76
C LEU A 222 -39.37 -21.25 -30.73
N THR A 223 -39.01 -21.80 -29.56
CA THR A 223 -38.69 -23.22 -29.33
C THR A 223 -39.82 -23.94 -28.60
#